data_AF-A0A2E3P3W0-F1
#
_entry.id   AF-A0A2E3P3W0-F1
#
_cell.length_a   1.000
_cell.length_b   1.000
_cell.length_c   1.000
_cell.angle_alpha   90.00
_cell.angle_beta   90.00
_cell.angle_gamma   90.00
#
_symmetry.space_group_name_H-M   'P 1'
#
loop_
_entity.id
_entity.type
_entity.pdbx_description
1 polymer ?
#
loop_
_entity_poly.entity_id
_entity_poly.type
_entity_poly.pdbx_seq_one_letter_code
_entity_poly.pdbx_strand_id
1 'polypeptide(L)'
;MSTTVAPALSFVECRRGFWRLLPLSLFVAAFGAAFGLAAVQTGLQPVEIVLMSATVFAGTAQFAALDLWGAQVPLVPLLVTTLAINARMLLMGATLYPWLALVPPRRRYASLITLSDANWAMALNDLQSGRNTLGALVGGGLAIWLTWLAGTLAGMVFGGLIADPRAFGVDMVLGCFMLSMALAGRRTLRTVAAWIAGGLAAWAALHWLPANTHVVAGGLAGGLVGALWLERGQ
;
A
#
# COMPACT_ATOMS: atom_id res chain seq x y z
N MET A 1 -25.39 12.60 24.95
CA MET A 1 -24.17 13.25 24.42
C MET A 1 -23.01 12.34 24.76
N SER A 2 -22.48 11.59 23.78
CA SER A 2 -21.29 10.77 24.00
C SER A 2 -20.10 11.72 24.13
N THR A 3 -19.47 11.77 25.31
CA THR A 3 -18.27 12.58 25.53
C THR A 3 -17.16 12.04 24.64
N THR A 4 -16.92 12.69 23.50
CA THR A 4 -15.83 12.35 22.59
C THR A 4 -14.50 12.69 23.26
N VAL A 5 -13.96 11.74 24.02
CA VAL A 5 -12.64 11.84 24.63
C VAL A 5 -11.60 11.86 23.52
N ALA A 6 -10.75 12.89 23.52
CA ALA A 6 -9.65 13.00 22.56
C ALA A 6 -8.78 11.74 22.60
N PRO A 7 -8.43 11.17 21.44
CA PRO A 7 -7.77 9.89 21.44
C PRO A 7 -6.32 10.01 21.92
N ALA A 8 -5.93 9.13 22.85
CA ALA A 8 -4.64 9.19 23.52
C ALA A 8 -3.66 8.24 22.84
N LEU A 9 -2.48 8.76 22.52
CA LEU A 9 -1.35 7.93 22.11
C LEU A 9 -0.73 7.31 23.37
N SER A 10 -1.16 6.10 23.70
CA SER A 10 -0.68 5.31 24.84
C SER A 10 0.25 4.21 24.35
N PHE A 11 1.38 4.01 25.04
CA PHE A 11 2.29 2.90 24.75
C PHE A 11 1.60 1.53 24.88
N VAL A 12 0.67 1.40 25.83
CA VAL A 12 -0.10 0.15 26.04
C VAL A 12 -0.97 -0.14 24.82
N GLU A 13 -1.63 0.88 24.26
CA GLU A 13 -2.45 0.74 23.06
C GLU A 13 -1.58 0.50 21.81
N CYS A 14 -0.40 1.13 21.72
CA CYS A 14 0.57 0.81 20.67
C CYS A 14 0.99 -0.67 20.73
N ARG A 15 1.40 -1.15 21.89
CA ARG A 15 1.78 -2.56 22.08
C ARG A 15 0.63 -3.49 21.72
N ARG A 16 -0.59 -3.15 22.12
CA ARG A 16 -1.79 -3.92 21.78
C ARG A 16 -2.04 -3.96 20.27
N GLY A 17 -1.98 -2.81 19.58
CA GLY A 17 -2.14 -2.75 18.12
C GLY A 17 -1.07 -3.54 17.39
N PHE A 18 0.18 -3.46 17.85
CA PHE A 18 1.30 -4.22 17.31
C PHE A 18 1.02 -5.71 17.33
N TRP A 19 0.71 -6.27 18.50
CA TRP A 19 0.44 -7.72 18.63
C TRP A 19 -0.84 -8.17 17.92
N ARG A 20 -1.86 -7.29 17.82
CA ARG A 20 -3.10 -7.60 17.06
C ARG A 20 -2.83 -7.76 15.57
N LEU A 21 -1.97 -6.93 14.99
CA LEU A 21 -1.66 -6.98 13.56
C LEU A 21 -0.41 -7.79 13.23
N LEU A 22 0.38 -8.20 14.22
CA LEU A 22 1.59 -8.99 13.97
C LEU A 22 1.32 -10.26 13.13
N PRO A 23 0.30 -11.10 13.43
CA PRO A 23 0.05 -12.31 12.64
C PRO A 23 -0.24 -12.00 11.16
N LEU A 24 -1.03 -10.95 10.89
CA LEU A 24 -1.32 -10.50 9.53
C LEU A 24 -0.06 -9.89 8.87
N SER A 25 0.76 -9.19 9.64
CA SER A 25 2.00 -8.59 9.15
C SER A 25 3.08 -9.61 8.76
N LEU A 26 3.02 -10.85 9.26
CA LEU A 26 3.92 -11.93 8.81
C LEU A 26 3.66 -12.29 7.34
N PHE A 27 2.41 -12.19 6.87
CA PHE A 27 2.10 -12.34 5.46
C PHE A 27 2.70 -11.19 4.62
N VAL A 28 2.73 -9.97 5.19
CA VAL A 28 3.37 -8.80 4.56
C VAL A 28 4.88 -9.00 4.41
N ALA A 29 5.53 -9.74 5.31
CA ALA A 29 6.95 -10.07 5.18
C ALA A 29 7.24 -10.88 3.91
N ALA A 30 6.34 -11.79 3.51
CA ALA A 30 6.52 -12.56 2.28
C ALA A 30 6.51 -11.65 1.04
N PHE A 31 5.59 -10.68 0.98
CA PHE A 31 5.60 -9.67 -0.10
C PHE A 31 6.82 -8.76 -0.04
N GLY A 32 7.25 -8.38 1.18
CA GLY A 32 8.48 -7.61 1.38
C GLY A 32 9.70 -8.36 0.82
N ALA A 33 9.79 -9.68 1.02
CA ALA A 33 10.85 -10.51 0.47
C ALA A 33 10.79 -10.59 -1.05
N ALA A 34 9.58 -10.73 -1.60
CA ALA A 34 9.37 -10.71 -3.04
C ALA A 34 9.81 -9.36 -3.66
N PHE A 35 9.52 -8.24 -2.99
CA PHE A 35 9.99 -6.92 -3.37
C PHE A 35 11.52 -6.79 -3.28
N GLY A 36 12.13 -7.22 -2.17
CA GLY A 36 13.58 -7.13 -1.99
C GLY A 36 14.35 -7.88 -3.08
N LEU A 37 13.86 -9.06 -3.46
CA LEU A 37 14.40 -9.84 -4.57
C LEU A 37 14.22 -9.12 -5.91
N ALA A 38 13.01 -8.63 -6.21
CA ALA A 38 12.74 -7.88 -7.44
C ALA A 38 13.63 -6.63 -7.56
N ALA A 39 13.81 -5.89 -6.47
CA ALA A 39 14.61 -4.67 -6.45
C ALA A 39 16.10 -4.94 -6.75
N VAL A 40 16.65 -6.06 -6.24
CA VAL A 40 18.01 -6.51 -6.60
C VAL A 40 18.11 -6.83 -8.09
N GLN A 41 17.09 -7.47 -8.68
CA GLN A 41 17.07 -7.80 -10.11
C GLN A 41 16.97 -6.58 -11.02
N THR A 42 16.28 -5.53 -10.56
CA THR A 42 16.22 -4.24 -11.25
C THR A 42 17.56 -3.46 -11.15
N GLY A 43 18.53 -3.97 -10.39
CA GLY A 43 19.87 -3.40 -10.28
C GLY A 43 20.01 -2.28 -9.24
N LEU A 44 19.02 -2.12 -8.34
CA LEU A 44 19.14 -1.17 -7.24
C LEU A 44 20.25 -1.59 -6.28
N GLN A 45 20.96 -0.61 -5.75
CA GLN A 45 21.97 -0.82 -4.71
C GLN A 45 21.29 -1.20 -3.39
N PRO A 46 21.91 -2.02 -2.53
CA PRO A 46 21.34 -2.42 -1.24
C PRO A 46 20.84 -1.24 -0.40
N VAL A 47 21.59 -0.13 -0.38
CA VAL A 47 21.21 1.08 0.34
C VAL A 47 19.94 1.73 -0.22
N GLU A 48 19.74 1.73 -1.54
CA GLU A 48 18.56 2.29 -2.19
C GLU A 48 17.32 1.47 -1.85
N ILE A 49 17.45 0.14 -1.86
CA ILE A 49 16.35 -0.77 -1.51
C ILE A 49 15.94 -0.60 -0.05
N VAL A 50 16.92 -0.58 0.88
CA VAL A 50 16.63 -0.36 2.31
C VAL A 50 16.00 1.01 2.54
N LEU A 51 16.57 2.07 1.94
CA LEU A 51 16.02 3.42 2.07
C LEU A 51 14.60 3.51 1.53
N MET A 52 14.33 2.91 0.38
CA MET A 52 12.98 2.90 -0.19
C MET A 52 11.99 2.19 0.73
N SER A 53 12.32 0.99 1.24
CA SER A 53 11.47 0.28 2.20
C SER A 53 11.33 0.98 3.56
N ALA A 54 12.36 1.70 4.00
CA ALA A 54 12.37 2.42 5.28
C ALA A 54 11.69 3.79 5.23
N THR A 55 11.38 4.34 4.05
CA THR A 55 10.80 5.68 3.91
C THR A 55 9.46 5.69 3.19
N VAL A 56 9.26 4.79 2.23
CA VAL A 56 8.04 4.69 1.43
C VAL A 56 7.15 3.61 2.05
N PHE A 57 6.25 3.98 2.94
CA PHE A 57 5.33 3.01 3.56
C PHE A 57 4.15 2.64 2.63
N ALA A 58 4.48 2.12 1.44
CA ALA A 58 3.53 1.74 0.40
C ALA A 58 4.13 0.70 -0.58
N GLY A 59 3.97 -0.59 -0.27
CA GLY A 59 4.57 -1.67 -1.07
C GLY A 59 4.14 -1.70 -2.54
N THR A 60 2.88 -1.42 -2.84
CA THR A 60 2.39 -1.33 -4.24
C THR A 60 3.06 -0.21 -5.03
N ALA A 61 3.34 0.93 -4.39
CA ALA A 61 4.04 2.04 -5.02
C ALA A 61 5.54 1.76 -5.20
N GLN A 62 6.17 1.02 -4.28
CA GLN A 62 7.56 0.58 -4.42
C GLN A 62 7.72 -0.34 -5.63
N PHE A 63 6.81 -1.30 -5.79
CA PHE A 63 6.79 -2.19 -6.95
C PHE A 63 6.55 -1.44 -8.27
N ALA A 64 5.58 -0.52 -8.30
CA ALA A 64 5.36 0.32 -9.48
C ALA A 64 6.56 1.24 -9.79
N ALA A 65 7.33 1.62 -8.76
CA ALA A 65 8.59 2.34 -8.95
C ALA A 65 9.64 1.46 -9.64
N LEU A 66 9.73 0.17 -9.30
CA LEU A 66 10.63 -0.78 -9.96
C LEU A 66 10.31 -0.94 -11.46
N ASP A 67 9.04 -0.96 -11.85
CA ASP A 67 8.62 -1.01 -13.26
C ASP A 67 9.11 0.18 -14.09
N LEU A 68 9.23 1.34 -13.43
CA LEU A 68 9.69 2.59 -14.04
C LEU A 68 11.19 2.81 -13.82
N TRP A 69 11.87 1.89 -13.14
CA TRP A 69 13.28 2.03 -12.77
C TRP A 69 14.19 1.55 -13.90
N GLY A 70 15.19 2.36 -14.24
CA GLY A 70 16.11 2.06 -15.34
C GLY A 70 17.15 3.16 -15.51
N ALA A 71 17.90 3.14 -16.62
CA ALA A 71 18.99 4.08 -16.88
C ALA A 71 18.54 5.56 -16.84
N GLN A 72 17.29 5.83 -17.22
CA GLN A 72 16.67 7.15 -17.20
C GLN A 72 15.31 7.03 -16.51
N VAL A 73 15.27 7.30 -15.21
CA VAL A 73 14.02 7.24 -14.43
C VAL A 73 13.10 8.39 -14.86
N PRO A 74 11.90 8.10 -15.39
CA PRO A 74 10.98 9.14 -15.81
C PRO A 74 10.28 9.73 -14.57
N LEU A 75 10.88 10.78 -13.99
CA LEU A 75 10.45 11.36 -12.71
C LEU A 75 8.97 11.77 -12.70
N VAL A 76 8.47 12.39 -13.78
CA VAL A 76 7.08 12.84 -13.84
C VAL A 76 6.09 11.65 -13.84
N PRO A 77 6.22 10.65 -14.73
CA PRO A 77 5.43 9.41 -14.65
C PRO A 77 5.54 8.69 -13.30
N LEU A 78 6.73 8.63 -12.70
CA LEU A 78 6.95 8.01 -11.40
C LEU A 78 6.16 8.74 -10.29
N LEU A 79 6.25 10.07 -10.24
CA LEU A 79 5.51 10.89 -9.28
C LEU A 79 3.99 10.76 -9.47
N VAL A 80 3.51 10.82 -10.71
CA VAL A 80 2.06 10.70 -11.00
C VAL A 80 1.56 9.30 -10.63
N THR A 81 2.30 8.25 -10.98
CA THR A 81 1.93 6.85 -10.68
C THR A 81 1.90 6.60 -9.18
N THR A 82 2.97 6.99 -8.47
CA THR A 82 3.06 6.80 -7.01
C THR A 82 1.99 7.61 -6.27
N LEU A 83 1.71 8.85 -6.70
CA LEU A 83 0.64 9.67 -6.14
C LEU A 83 -0.74 9.04 -6.41
N ALA A 84 -1.00 8.57 -7.63
CA ALA A 84 -2.26 7.95 -8.01
C ALA A 84 -2.53 6.67 -7.20
N ILE A 85 -1.52 5.79 -7.07
CA ILE A 85 -1.62 4.56 -6.27
C ILE A 85 -1.88 4.90 -4.79
N ASN A 86 -1.22 5.93 -4.26
CA ASN A 86 -1.34 6.32 -2.86
C ASN A 86 -2.51 7.25 -2.56
N ALA A 87 -3.26 7.73 -3.55
CA ALA A 87 -4.42 8.60 -3.33
C ALA A 87 -5.46 7.96 -2.38
N ARG A 88 -5.53 6.63 -2.33
CA ARG A 88 -6.31 5.88 -1.34
C ARG A 88 -5.99 6.23 0.12
N MET A 89 -4.72 6.56 0.43
CA MET A 89 -4.29 7.00 1.76
C MET A 89 -4.97 8.31 2.17
N LEU A 90 -5.24 9.20 1.21
CA LEU A 90 -5.96 10.45 1.46
C LEU A 90 -7.41 10.18 1.83
N LEU A 91 -8.07 9.26 1.12
CA LEU A 91 -9.44 8.82 1.41
C LEU A 91 -9.53 8.14 2.79
N MET A 92 -8.60 7.23 3.08
CA MET A 92 -8.49 6.60 4.40
C MET A 92 -8.27 7.63 5.51
N GLY A 93 -7.35 8.59 5.31
CA GLY A 93 -7.14 9.70 6.24
C GLY A 93 -8.41 10.55 6.45
N ALA A 94 -9.16 10.83 5.39
CA ALA A 94 -10.41 11.57 5.46
C ALA A 94 -11.50 10.84 6.26
N THR A 95 -11.62 9.51 6.12
CA THR A 95 -12.57 8.72 6.94
C THR A 95 -12.24 8.74 8.43
N LEU A 96 -10.96 8.88 8.79
CA LEU A 96 -10.51 9.00 10.19
C LEU A 96 -10.54 10.45 10.69
N TYR A 97 -10.71 11.44 9.81
CA TYR A 97 -10.59 12.86 10.13
C TYR A 97 -11.53 13.33 11.25
N PRO A 98 -12.84 12.99 11.29
CA PRO A 98 -13.73 13.45 12.36
C PRO A 98 -13.23 13.09 13.76
N TRP A 99 -12.55 11.96 13.88
CA TRP A 99 -11.96 11.48 15.13
C TRP A 99 -10.55 12.05 15.36
N LEU A 100 -9.71 12.07 14.33
CA LEU A 100 -8.36 12.65 14.39
C LEU A 100 -8.37 14.17 14.61
N ALA A 101 -9.44 14.86 14.26
CA ALA A 101 -9.64 16.30 14.46
C ALA A 101 -9.52 16.71 15.94
N LEU A 102 -9.79 15.78 16.86
CA LEU A 102 -9.68 15.96 18.31
C LEU A 102 -8.23 15.89 18.83
N VAL A 103 -7.29 15.46 17.99
CA VAL A 103 -5.87 15.28 18.34
C VAL A 103 -5.06 16.51 17.93
N PRO A 104 -4.06 16.96 18.72
CA PRO A 104 -3.14 18.01 18.30
C PRO A 104 -2.47 17.69 16.95
N PRO A 105 -2.28 18.68 16.05
CA PRO A 105 -1.81 18.47 14.68
C PRO A 105 -0.54 17.62 14.58
N ARG A 106 0.44 17.84 15.46
CA ARG A 106 1.71 17.09 15.48
C ARG A 106 1.49 15.58 15.66
N ARG A 107 0.65 15.20 16.63
CA ARG A 107 0.34 13.78 16.91
C ARG A 107 -0.55 13.18 15.83
N ARG A 108 -1.48 13.97 15.29
CA ARG A 108 -2.33 13.59 14.16
C ARG A 108 -1.48 13.19 12.96
N TYR A 109 -0.64 14.08 12.46
CA TYR A 109 0.17 13.79 11.28
C TYR A 109 1.21 12.69 11.54
N ALA A 110 1.83 12.67 12.73
CA ALA A 110 2.74 11.59 13.09
C ALA A 110 2.06 10.21 13.07
N SER A 111 0.81 10.11 13.54
CA SER A 111 0.09 8.83 13.51
C SER A 111 -0.23 8.34 12.08
N LEU A 112 -0.42 9.27 11.14
CA LEU A 112 -0.75 8.96 9.76
C LEU A 112 0.46 8.49 8.94
N ILE A 113 1.70 8.73 9.40
CA ILE A 113 2.91 8.17 8.76
C ILE A 113 2.85 6.64 8.73
N THR A 114 2.27 6.03 9.76
CA THR A 114 2.13 4.58 9.88
C THR A 114 0.81 4.05 9.30
N LEU A 115 0.07 4.84 8.52
CA LEU A 115 -1.22 4.42 7.96
C LEU A 115 -1.05 3.38 6.83
N SER A 116 -1.85 2.33 6.88
CA SER A 116 -1.96 1.26 5.88
C SER A 116 -3.41 0.77 5.80
N ASP A 117 -3.74 -0.05 4.80
CA ASP A 117 -5.09 -0.60 4.66
C ASP A 117 -5.51 -1.43 5.90
N ALA A 118 -4.59 -2.24 6.44
CA ALA A 118 -4.91 -3.18 7.51
C ALA A 118 -5.10 -2.50 8.88
N ASN A 119 -4.22 -1.56 9.25
CA ASN A 119 -4.40 -0.82 10.50
C ASN A 119 -5.48 0.26 10.40
N TRP A 120 -5.75 0.80 9.20
CA TRP A 120 -6.94 1.61 8.95
C TRP A 120 -8.22 0.83 9.19
N ALA A 121 -8.36 -0.36 8.59
CA ALA A 121 -9.55 -1.20 8.76
C ALA A 121 -9.76 -1.60 10.23
N MET A 122 -8.68 -1.96 10.93
CA MET A 122 -8.72 -2.21 12.37
C MET A 122 -9.19 -0.97 13.15
N ALA A 123 -8.61 0.20 12.89
CA ALA A 123 -8.96 1.43 13.57
C ALA A 123 -10.42 1.83 13.33
N LEU A 124 -10.91 1.71 12.10
CA LEU A 124 -12.29 2.01 11.74
C LEU A 124 -13.28 1.07 12.46
N ASN A 125 -13.01 -0.25 12.47
CA ASN A 125 -13.82 -1.22 13.20
C ASN A 125 -13.88 -0.94 14.71
N ASP A 126 -12.74 -0.56 15.27
CA ASP A 126 -12.67 -0.24 16.69
C ASP A 126 -13.42 1.08 17.01
N LEU A 127 -13.34 2.09 16.14
CA LEU A 127 -14.11 3.34 16.27
C LEU A 127 -15.61 3.09 16.19
N GLN A 128 -16.07 2.25 15.26
CA GLN A 128 -17.48 1.83 15.18
C GLN A 128 -17.94 1.08 16.44
N SER A 129 -17.02 0.41 17.12
CA SER A 129 -17.27 -0.26 18.40
C SER A 129 -17.14 0.67 19.62
N GLY A 130 -16.98 1.98 19.42
CA GLY A 130 -16.82 2.97 20.50
C GLY A 130 -15.45 2.94 21.19
N ARG A 131 -14.45 2.27 20.63
CA ARG A 131 -13.09 2.19 21.19
C ARG A 131 -12.20 3.30 20.64
N ASN A 132 -11.28 3.76 21.48
CA ASN A 132 -10.26 4.74 21.16
C ASN A 132 -8.96 4.03 20.72
N THR A 133 -8.45 4.35 19.53
CA THR A 133 -7.50 3.47 18.82
C THR A 133 -6.27 4.13 18.24
N LEU A 134 -5.91 5.34 18.65
CA LEU A 134 -4.75 6.04 18.09
C LEU A 134 -3.43 5.31 18.35
N GLY A 135 -3.25 4.79 19.57
CA GLY A 135 -2.11 3.92 19.85
C GLY A 135 -2.14 2.64 19.02
N ALA A 136 -3.31 1.98 18.94
CA ALA A 136 -3.45 0.74 18.19
C ALA A 136 -3.17 0.92 16.68
N LEU A 137 -3.62 2.02 16.07
CA LEU A 137 -3.32 2.40 14.70
C LEU A 137 -1.80 2.47 14.48
N VAL A 138 -1.10 3.24 15.32
CA VAL A 138 0.36 3.41 15.21
C VAL A 138 1.09 2.09 15.43
N GLY A 139 0.77 1.37 16.50
CA GLY A 139 1.40 0.09 16.83
C GLY A 139 1.20 -0.97 15.75
N GLY A 140 -0.01 -1.06 15.19
CA GLY A 140 -0.31 -1.96 14.09
C GLY A 140 0.42 -1.60 12.79
N GLY A 141 0.55 -0.30 12.50
CA GLY A 141 1.35 0.18 11.38
C GLY A 141 2.83 -0.13 11.55
N LEU A 142 3.38 0.00 12.76
CA LEU A 142 4.75 -0.40 13.07
C LEU A 142 4.99 -1.89 12.88
N ALA A 143 4.04 -2.76 13.26
CA ALA A 143 4.15 -4.19 12.99
C ALA A 143 4.30 -4.47 11.49
N ILE A 144 3.42 -3.88 10.67
CA ILE A 144 3.43 -4.01 9.22
C ILE A 144 4.72 -3.45 8.61
N TRP A 145 5.18 -2.31 9.09
CA TRP A 145 6.39 -1.67 8.56
C TRP A 145 7.64 -2.48 8.88
N LEU A 146 7.79 -2.94 10.12
CA LEU A 146 8.95 -3.71 10.53
C LEU A 146 8.98 -5.07 9.83
N THR A 147 7.84 -5.74 9.66
CA THR A 147 7.82 -7.01 8.92
C THR A 147 8.03 -6.82 7.42
N TRP A 148 7.53 -5.73 6.82
CA TRP A 148 7.86 -5.38 5.43
C TRP A 148 9.37 -5.20 5.26
N LEU A 149 9.99 -4.40 6.13
CA LEU A 149 11.43 -4.14 6.09
C LEU A 149 12.25 -5.41 6.31
N ALA A 150 11.86 -6.23 7.30
CA ALA A 150 12.50 -7.54 7.54
C ALA A 150 12.36 -8.47 6.34
N GLY A 151 11.17 -8.50 5.72
CA GLY A 151 10.93 -9.19 4.46
C GLY A 151 11.85 -8.69 3.37
N THR A 152 11.90 -7.37 3.13
CA THR A 152 12.78 -6.75 2.12
C THR A 152 14.25 -7.15 2.32
N LEU A 153 14.74 -7.08 3.55
CA LEU A 153 16.11 -7.49 3.88
C LEU A 153 16.34 -8.97 3.59
N ALA A 154 15.40 -9.85 3.97
CA ALA A 154 15.48 -11.27 3.66
C ALA A 154 15.50 -11.50 2.13
N GLY A 155 14.59 -10.87 1.39
CA GLY A 155 14.53 -10.97 -0.07
C GLY A 155 15.79 -10.47 -0.77
N MET A 156 16.36 -9.36 -0.28
CA MET A 156 17.60 -8.80 -0.79
C MET A 156 18.80 -9.72 -0.56
N VAL A 157 18.95 -10.25 0.67
CA VAL A 157 20.09 -11.09 1.05
C VAL A 157 19.99 -12.49 0.42
N PHE A 158 18.84 -13.13 0.56
CA PHE A 158 18.62 -14.48 0.04
C PHE A 158 18.32 -14.51 -1.45
N GLY A 159 17.98 -13.36 -2.05
CA GLY A 159 17.73 -13.25 -3.47
C GLY A 159 18.92 -13.62 -4.35
N GLY A 160 20.13 -13.31 -3.90
CA GLY A 160 21.37 -13.69 -4.57
C GLY A 160 21.75 -15.17 -4.43
N LEU A 161 21.10 -15.92 -3.54
CA LEU A 161 21.31 -17.37 -3.41
C LEU A 161 20.51 -18.18 -4.45
N ILE A 162 19.55 -17.55 -5.13
CA ILE A 162 18.74 -18.20 -6.14
C ILE A 162 19.48 -18.12 -7.48
N ALA A 163 20.14 -19.22 -7.86
CA ALA A 163 20.97 -19.30 -9.06
C ALA A 163 20.19 -19.08 -10.36
N ASP A 164 18.92 -19.49 -10.42
CA ASP A 164 17.99 -19.16 -11.51
C ASP A 164 16.65 -18.70 -10.94
N PRO A 165 16.48 -17.38 -10.69
CA PRO A 165 15.23 -16.84 -10.17
C PRO A 165 14.05 -17.04 -11.11
N ARG A 166 14.28 -17.11 -12.43
CA ARG A 166 13.20 -17.29 -13.41
C ARG A 166 12.57 -18.67 -13.29
N ALA A 167 13.35 -19.70 -12.96
CA ALA A 167 12.83 -21.04 -12.70
C ALA A 167 11.81 -21.08 -11.54
N PHE A 168 11.87 -20.12 -10.62
CA PHE A 168 10.94 -19.99 -9.49
C PHE A 168 9.80 -19.01 -9.74
N GLY A 169 9.65 -18.47 -10.96
CA GLY A 169 8.60 -17.51 -11.31
C GLY A 169 8.79 -16.14 -10.66
N VAL A 170 10.04 -15.78 -10.33
CA VAL A 170 10.36 -14.52 -9.64
C VAL A 170 10.05 -13.31 -10.52
N ASP A 171 10.20 -13.45 -11.84
CA ASP A 171 9.79 -12.46 -12.84
C ASP A 171 8.27 -12.18 -12.83
N MET A 172 7.47 -13.16 -12.40
CA MET A 172 6.03 -12.99 -12.22
C MET A 172 5.64 -12.41 -10.86
N VAL A 173 6.56 -12.21 -9.90
CA VAL A 173 6.24 -11.78 -8.53
C VAL A 173 5.37 -10.52 -8.51
N LEU A 174 5.75 -9.52 -9.29
CA LEU A 174 5.02 -8.26 -9.35
C LEU A 174 3.61 -8.45 -9.96
N GLY A 175 3.51 -9.16 -11.08
CA GLY A 175 2.23 -9.48 -11.71
C GLY A 175 1.32 -10.27 -10.78
N CYS A 176 1.85 -11.30 -10.12
CA CYS A 176 1.17 -12.12 -9.12
C CYS A 176 0.75 -11.28 -7.90
N PHE A 177 1.58 -10.35 -7.44
CA PHE A 177 1.25 -9.46 -6.34
C PHE A 177 0.09 -8.52 -6.71
N MET A 178 0.16 -7.83 -7.84
CA MET A 178 -0.92 -6.95 -8.33
C MET A 178 -2.21 -7.74 -8.55
N LEU A 179 -2.12 -8.94 -9.14
CA LEU A 179 -3.26 -9.83 -9.33
C LEU A 179 -3.85 -10.27 -7.99
N SER A 180 -3.01 -10.66 -7.02
CA SER A 180 -3.48 -11.04 -5.68
C SER A 180 -4.22 -9.89 -4.99
N MET A 181 -3.72 -8.65 -5.14
CA MET A 181 -4.34 -7.45 -4.58
C MET A 181 -5.68 -7.14 -5.25
N ALA A 182 -5.78 -7.30 -6.58
CA ALA A 182 -7.06 -7.20 -7.27
C ALA A 182 -8.03 -8.26 -6.73
N LEU A 183 -7.62 -9.53 -6.67
CA LEU A 183 -8.51 -10.64 -6.32
C LEU A 183 -8.90 -10.71 -4.84
N ALA A 184 -8.12 -10.12 -3.93
CA ALA A 184 -8.39 -10.10 -2.49
C ALA A 184 -9.60 -9.22 -2.11
N GLY A 185 -10.03 -8.30 -2.99
CA GLY A 185 -11.17 -7.43 -2.76
C GLY A 185 -12.54 -8.10 -2.95
N ARG A 186 -13.59 -7.49 -2.39
CA ARG A 186 -14.97 -7.91 -2.67
C ARG A 186 -15.29 -7.71 -4.15
N ARG A 187 -15.68 -8.80 -4.81
CA ARG A 187 -16.07 -8.79 -6.23
C ARG A 187 -17.53 -8.37 -6.35
N THR A 188 -17.75 -7.08 -6.54
CA THR A 188 -19.04 -6.55 -6.98
C THR A 188 -19.00 -6.28 -8.48
N LEU A 189 -20.18 -6.12 -9.10
CA LEU A 189 -20.27 -5.75 -10.51
C LEU A 189 -19.50 -4.45 -10.79
N ARG A 190 -19.56 -3.49 -9.87
CA ARG A 190 -18.80 -2.23 -9.92
C ARG A 190 -17.29 -2.46 -9.90
N THR A 191 -16.79 -3.29 -8.98
CA THR A 191 -15.35 -3.60 -8.90
C THR A 191 -14.86 -4.26 -10.19
N VAL A 192 -15.62 -5.21 -10.74
CA VAL A 192 -15.28 -5.89 -12.00
C VAL A 192 -15.34 -4.92 -13.18
N ALA A 193 -16.36 -4.06 -13.26
CA ALA A 193 -16.45 -3.03 -14.30
C ALA A 193 -15.27 -2.06 -14.25
N ALA A 194 -14.85 -1.64 -13.05
CA ALA A 194 -13.67 -0.79 -12.88
C ALA A 194 -12.38 -1.51 -13.32
N TRP A 195 -12.23 -2.81 -13.04
CA TRP A 195 -11.09 -3.59 -13.52
C TRP A 195 -11.06 -3.72 -15.04
N ILE A 196 -12.21 -4.00 -15.67
CA ILE A 196 -12.31 -4.11 -17.13
C ILE A 196 -11.99 -2.76 -17.78
N ALA A 197 -12.58 -1.67 -17.29
CA ALA A 197 -12.31 -0.33 -17.80
C ALA A 197 -10.84 0.06 -17.64
N GLY A 198 -10.25 -0.19 -16.47
CA GLY A 198 -8.84 0.07 -16.22
C GLY A 198 -7.92 -0.79 -17.11
N GLY A 199 -8.22 -2.08 -17.26
CA GLY A 199 -7.47 -3.00 -18.10
C GLY A 199 -7.52 -2.63 -19.59
N LEU A 200 -8.71 -2.29 -20.10
CA LEU A 200 -8.88 -1.83 -21.48
C LEU A 200 -8.17 -0.50 -21.74
N ALA A 201 -8.26 0.45 -20.80
CA ALA A 201 -7.57 1.73 -20.92
C ALA A 201 -6.05 1.58 -20.86
N ALA A 202 -5.52 0.72 -19.99
CA ALA A 202 -4.10 0.41 -19.93
C ALA A 202 -3.63 -0.27 -21.23
N TRP A 203 -4.41 -1.22 -21.75
CA TRP A 203 -4.11 -1.90 -23.01
C TRP A 203 -4.12 -0.93 -24.20
N ALA A 204 -5.14 -0.08 -24.30
CA ALA A 204 -5.22 0.98 -25.31
C ALA A 204 -4.02 1.94 -25.23
N ALA A 205 -3.63 2.32 -24.01
CA ALA A 205 -2.48 3.19 -23.79
C ALA A 205 -1.14 2.55 -24.20
N LEU A 206 -0.99 1.24 -24.09
CA LEU A 206 0.20 0.55 -24.59
C LEU A 206 0.35 0.65 -26.11
N HIS A 207 -0.76 0.73 -26.85
CA HIS A 207 -0.74 0.81 -28.32
C HIS A 207 -0.68 2.24 -28.87
N TRP A 208 -1.29 3.19 -28.15
CA TRP A 208 -1.52 4.54 -28.70
C TRP A 208 -0.85 5.67 -27.93
N LEU A 209 -0.32 5.41 -26.73
CA LEU A 209 0.35 6.44 -25.93
C LEU A 209 1.83 6.11 -25.69
N PRO A 210 2.65 7.11 -25.29
CA PRO A 210 4.04 6.90 -24.94
C PRO A 210 4.22 5.84 -23.85
N ALA A 211 5.41 5.23 -23.81
CA ALA A 211 5.80 4.30 -22.77
C ALA A 211 5.49 4.87 -21.36
N ASN A 212 5.09 3.99 -20.44
CA ASN A 212 4.77 4.30 -19.04
C ASN A 212 3.45 5.04 -18.76
N THR A 213 2.66 5.41 -19.77
CA THR A 213 1.34 6.06 -19.57
C THR A 213 0.22 5.07 -19.21
N HIS A 214 0.41 3.79 -19.49
CA HIS A 214 -0.59 2.73 -19.31
C HIS A 214 -1.08 2.59 -17.86
N VAL A 215 -0.20 2.76 -16.86
CA VAL A 215 -0.58 2.71 -15.43
C VAL A 215 -1.51 3.87 -15.07
N VAL A 216 -1.21 5.08 -15.56
CA VAL A 216 -2.02 6.27 -15.30
C VAL A 216 -3.36 6.17 -16.00
N ALA A 217 -3.37 5.77 -17.28
CA ALA A 217 -4.60 5.59 -18.05
C ALA A 217 -5.54 4.55 -17.40
N GLY A 218 -4.99 3.39 -17.01
CA GLY A 218 -5.76 2.35 -16.32
C GLY A 218 -6.27 2.80 -14.96
N GLY A 219 -5.43 3.46 -14.17
CA GLY A 219 -5.81 3.99 -12.85
C GLY A 219 -6.92 5.05 -12.93
N LEU A 220 -6.82 5.99 -13.88
CA LEU A 220 -7.85 7.01 -14.10
C LEU A 220 -9.16 6.40 -14.60
N ALA A 221 -9.12 5.48 -15.57
CA ALA A 221 -10.33 4.86 -16.11
C ALA A 221 -11.06 4.03 -15.04
N GLY A 222 -10.34 3.17 -14.30
CA GLY A 222 -10.92 2.41 -13.19
C GLY A 222 -11.44 3.31 -12.07
N GLY A 223 -10.70 4.36 -11.73
CA GLY A 223 -11.11 5.37 -10.75
C GLY A 223 -12.37 6.13 -11.16
N LEU A 224 -12.50 6.50 -12.43
CA LEU A 224 -13.69 7.19 -12.97
C LEU A 224 -14.94 6.31 -12.91
N VAL A 225 -14.82 5.02 -13.25
CA VAL A 225 -15.93 4.07 -13.06
C VAL A 225 -16.33 4.00 -11.59
N GLY A 226 -15.34 3.93 -10.70
CA GLY A 226 -15.57 3.98 -9.26
C GLY A 226 -16.29 5.27 -8.83
N ALA A 227 -15.88 6.43 -9.33
CA ALA A 227 -16.43 7.72 -8.93
C ALA A 227 -17.85 7.98 -9.48
N LEU A 228 -18.11 7.59 -10.73
CA LEU A 228 -19.38 7.84 -11.41
C LEU A 228 -20.45 6.80 -11.00
N TRP A 229 -20.03 5.58 -10.69
CA TRP A 229 -20.92 4.52 -10.20
C TRP A 229 -21.03 4.59 -8.68
N LEU A 230 -21.69 5.62 -8.16
CA LEU A 230 -22.06 5.69 -6.75
C LEU A 230 -23.20 4.69 -6.48
N GLU A 231 -22.91 3.63 -5.74
CA GLU A 231 -23.98 2.82 -5.14
C GLU A 231 -24.75 3.70 -4.16
N ARG A 232 -26.00 4.02 -4.51
CA ARG A 232 -26.94 4.62 -3.57
C ARG A 232 -27.28 3.56 -2.53
N GLY A 233 -26.73 3.71 -1.34
CA GLY A 233 -27.24 3.18 -0.06
C GLY A 233 -27.41 1.67 0.05
N GLN A 234 -26.58 1.06 0.90
CA GLN A 234 -27.04 0.05 1.85
C GLN A 234 -26.79 0.57 3.25
#